data_AF-A0A358E0T6-F1
#
_entry.id   AF-A0A358E0T6-F1
#
_cell.length_a   1.000
_cell.length_b   1.000
_cell.length_c   1.000
_cell.angle_alpha   90.00
_cell.angle_beta   90.00
_cell.angle_gamma   90.00
#
_symmetry.space_group_name_H-M   'P 1'
#
loop_
_entity.id
_entity.type
_entity.pdbx_description
1 polymer ?
#
loop_
_entity_poly.entity_id
_entity_poly.type
_entity_poly.pdbx_seq_one_letter_code
_entity_poly.pdbx_strand_id
1 'polypeptide(L)'
;MVPEIGNISLTLALVVSILLAIYPLWGAQRQHENLMATAKPLAIGLFLFTLIAYVCLTYAFVNDDFSVAYVAQHSNSKLPIYYKITAVWGGHEGSFLLWVLMLSIWTVAVAIFSKG
;
A
#
# COMPACT_ATOMS: atom_id res chain seq x y z
N MET A 1 -7.44 -16.99 -2.30
CA MET A 1 -7.50 -15.99 -3.40
C MET A 1 -7.36 -14.55 -2.91
N VAL A 2 -8.01 -14.12 -1.82
CA VAL A 2 -7.86 -12.74 -1.31
C VAL A 2 -6.42 -12.43 -0.88
N PRO A 3 -5.69 -13.30 -0.15
CA PRO A 3 -4.28 -13.08 0.17
C PRO A 3 -3.38 -12.92 -1.07
N GLU A 4 -3.65 -13.69 -2.12
CA GLU A 4 -2.90 -13.67 -3.38
C GLU A 4 -3.11 -12.34 -4.12
N ILE A 5 -4.34 -11.81 -4.13
CA ILE A 5 -4.63 -10.47 -4.64
C ILE A 5 -3.84 -9.41 -3.86
N GLY A 6 -3.78 -9.54 -2.53
CA GLY A 6 -2.99 -8.64 -1.69
C GLY A 6 -1.50 -8.66 -2.05
N ASN A 7 -0.94 -9.84 -2.25
CA ASN A 7 0.48 -9.99 -2.60
C ASN A 7 0.80 -9.47 -4.02
N ILE A 8 -0.07 -9.75 -4.99
CA ILE A 8 0.06 -9.19 -6.36
C ILE A 8 -0.04 -7.66 -6.29
N SER A 9 -0.97 -7.12 -5.50
CA SER A 9 -1.12 -5.68 -5.31
C SER A 9 0.13 -5.06 -4.69
N LEU A 10 0.76 -5.69 -3.69
CA LEU A 10 2.04 -5.22 -3.14
C LEU A 10 3.16 -5.22 -4.17
N THR A 11 3.22 -6.26 -4.98
CA THR A 11 4.20 -6.36 -6.07
C THR A 11 4.01 -5.23 -7.08
N LEU A 12 2.76 -4.93 -7.46
CA LEU A 12 2.44 -3.81 -8.34
C LEU A 12 2.74 -2.46 -7.69
N ALA A 13 2.46 -2.29 -6.39
CA ALA A 13 2.83 -1.09 -5.63
C ALA A 13 4.34 -0.86 -5.67
N LEU A 14 5.15 -1.91 -5.54
CA LEU A 14 6.61 -1.85 -5.66
C LEU A 14 7.06 -1.42 -7.05
N VAL A 15 6.48 -1.98 -8.11
CA VAL A 15 6.81 -1.57 -9.49
C VAL A 15 6.44 -0.10 -9.70
N VAL A 16 5.25 0.32 -9.26
CA VAL A 16 4.80 1.71 -9.39
C VAL A 16 5.65 2.67 -8.56
N SER A 17 6.12 2.29 -7.38
CA SER A 17 6.99 3.15 -6.56
C SER A 17 8.34 3.39 -7.22
N ILE A 18 8.92 2.38 -7.87
CA ILE A 18 10.16 2.53 -8.66
C ILE A 18 9.91 3.48 -9.84
N LEU A 19 8.81 3.32 -10.56
CA LEU A 19 8.46 4.22 -11.67
C LEU A 19 8.24 5.66 -11.18
N LEU A 20 7.54 5.83 -10.06
CA LEU A 20 7.28 7.14 -9.44
C LEU A 20 8.57 7.82 -8.97
N ALA A 21 9.56 7.05 -8.51
CA ALA A 21 10.85 7.59 -8.12
C ALA A 21 11.68 8.04 -9.34
N ILE A 22 11.65 7.28 -10.44
CA ILE A 22 12.57 7.51 -11.58
C ILE A 22 12.00 8.54 -12.58
N TYR A 23 10.77 8.33 -13.06
CA TYR A 23 10.24 9.09 -14.21
C TYR A 23 10.07 10.59 -13.96
N PRO A 24 9.42 11.02 -12.85
CA PRO A 24 9.28 12.44 -12.54
C PRO A 24 10.61 13.15 -12.28
N LEU A 25 11.55 12.49 -11.57
CA LEU A 25 12.87 13.05 -11.30
C LEU A 25 13.66 13.25 -12.60
N TRP A 26 13.64 12.26 -13.49
CA TRP A 26 14.28 12.39 -14.79
C TRP A 26 13.61 13.46 -15.65
N GLY A 27 12.28 13.56 -15.62
CA GLY A 27 11.53 14.63 -16.26
C GLY A 27 11.95 16.02 -15.78
N ALA A 28 12.12 16.20 -14.47
CA ALA A 28 12.58 17.45 -13.87
C ALA A 28 14.01 17.81 -14.31
N GLN A 29 14.92 16.83 -14.37
CA GLN A 29 16.30 17.05 -14.84
C GLN A 29 16.36 17.45 -16.32
N ARG A 30 15.45 16.94 -17.15
CA ARG A 30 15.40 17.24 -18.60
C ARG A 30 14.47 18.39 -18.96
N GLN A 31 13.76 18.99 -18.00
CA GLN A 31 12.70 19.99 -18.25
C GLN A 31 11.61 19.46 -19.20
N HIS A 32 11.29 18.16 -19.10
CA HIS A 32 10.26 17.51 -19.89
C HIS A 32 8.95 17.42 -19.10
N GLU A 33 8.01 18.33 -19.39
CA GLU A 33 6.72 18.44 -18.69
C GLU A 33 5.91 17.14 -18.71
N ASN A 34 5.92 16.40 -19.83
CA ASN A 34 5.19 15.13 -19.95
C ASN A 34 5.70 14.06 -18.97
N LEU A 35 7.02 14.00 -18.75
CA LEU A 35 7.62 13.07 -17.80
C LEU A 35 7.32 13.48 -16.36
N MET A 36 7.32 14.78 -16.07
CA MET A 36 6.92 15.31 -14.76
C MET A 36 5.44 15.05 -14.46
N ALA A 37 4.56 15.16 -15.47
CA ALA A 37 3.13 14.92 -15.34
C ALA A 37 2.79 13.46 -14.95
N THR A 38 3.70 12.50 -15.18
CA THR A 38 3.52 11.10 -14.75
C THR A 38 3.50 10.93 -13.23
N ALA A 39 3.99 11.90 -12.45
CA ALA A 39 4.00 11.84 -10.98
C ALA A 39 2.60 11.63 -10.39
N LYS A 40 1.58 12.31 -10.93
CA LYS A 40 0.20 12.24 -10.44
C LYS A 40 -0.42 10.84 -10.62
N PRO A 41 -0.51 10.27 -11.84
CA PRO A 41 -1.09 8.94 -12.01
C PRO A 41 -0.28 7.85 -11.29
N LEU A 42 1.05 7.97 -11.22
CA LEU A 42 1.89 6.99 -10.50
C LEU A 42 1.69 7.07 -8.98
N ALA A 43 1.55 8.27 -8.41
CA ALA A 43 1.24 8.45 -6.99
C ALA A 43 -0.13 7.83 -6.64
N ILE A 44 -1.15 8.06 -7.47
CA ILE A 44 -2.48 7.48 -7.30
C ILE A 44 -2.41 5.95 -7.41
N GLY A 45 -1.67 5.43 -8.39
CA GLY A 45 -1.45 3.98 -8.55
C GLY A 45 -0.80 3.34 -7.33
N LEU A 46 0.25 3.97 -6.78
CA LEU A 46 0.93 3.51 -5.57
C LEU A 46 -0.06 3.40 -4.40
N PHE A 47 -0.84 4.47 -4.15
CA PHE A 47 -1.85 4.48 -3.09
C PHE A 47 -2.90 3.39 -3.28
N LEU A 48 -3.46 3.26 -4.48
CA LEU A 48 -4.50 2.26 -4.75
C LEU A 48 -4.00 0.84 -4.51
N PHE A 49 -2.82 0.49 -5.01
CA PHE A 49 -2.26 -0.85 -4.82
C PHE A 49 -1.90 -1.15 -3.36
N THR A 50 -1.33 -0.18 -2.64
CA THR A 50 -1.08 -0.32 -1.20
C THR A 50 -2.38 -0.45 -0.41
N LEU A 51 -3.41 0.33 -0.75
CA LEU A 51 -4.73 0.27 -0.10
C LEU A 51 -5.38 -1.10 -0.31
N ILE A 52 -5.38 -1.63 -1.55
CA ILE A 52 -5.92 -2.96 -1.86
C ILE A 52 -5.19 -4.01 -1.03
N ALA A 53 -3.86 -3.97 -0.97
CA ALA A 53 -3.09 -4.91 -0.16
C ALA A 53 -3.45 -4.86 1.33
N TYR A 54 -3.57 -3.65 1.90
CA TYR A 54 -3.95 -3.46 3.29
C TYR A 54 -5.37 -3.96 3.59
N VAL A 55 -6.32 -3.71 2.69
CA VAL A 55 -7.70 -4.20 2.81
C VAL A 55 -7.75 -5.73 2.69
N CYS A 56 -7.01 -6.33 1.76
CA CYS A 56 -6.92 -7.79 1.62
C CYS A 56 -6.35 -8.44 2.88
N LEU A 57 -5.31 -7.86 3.48
CA LEU A 57 -4.75 -8.35 4.75
C LEU A 57 -5.76 -8.21 5.89
N THR A 58 -6.42 -7.05 6.00
CA THR A 58 -7.46 -6.81 7.00
C THR A 58 -8.60 -7.83 6.88
N TYR A 59 -9.03 -8.11 5.65
CA TYR A 59 -10.05 -9.12 5.39
C TYR A 59 -9.60 -10.52 5.85
N ALA A 60 -8.33 -10.89 5.63
CA ALA A 60 -7.78 -12.15 6.10
C ALA A 60 -7.79 -12.26 7.64
N PHE A 61 -7.50 -11.16 8.37
CA PHE A 61 -7.63 -11.11 9.84
C PHE A 61 -9.07 -11.25 10.31
N VAL A 62 -10.00 -10.56 9.66
CA VAL A 62 -11.43 -10.57 10.03
C VAL A 62 -12.04 -11.96 9.85
N ASN A 63 -11.64 -12.68 8.80
CA ASN A 63 -12.15 -14.02 8.50
C ASN A 63 -11.32 -15.15 9.12
N ASP A 64 -10.34 -14.83 9.96
CA ASP A 64 -9.44 -15.82 10.58
C ASP A 64 -8.78 -16.76 9.56
N ASP A 65 -8.30 -16.21 8.44
CA ASP A 65 -7.63 -16.99 7.41
C ASP A 65 -6.21 -17.40 7.86
N PHE A 66 -6.14 -18.49 8.61
CA PHE A 66 -4.90 -19.05 9.15
C PHE A 66 -3.98 -19.69 8.10
N SER A 67 -4.39 -19.74 6.82
CA SER A 67 -3.47 -20.12 5.74
C SER A 67 -2.37 -19.07 5.55
N VAL A 68 -2.66 -17.82 5.93
CA VAL A 68 -1.69 -16.72 5.94
C VAL A 68 -0.89 -16.77 7.24
N ALA A 69 0.42 -17.03 7.12
CA ALA A 69 1.32 -17.16 8.27
C ALA A 69 1.26 -15.96 9.23
N TYR A 70 1.15 -14.74 8.68
CA TYR A 70 1.03 -13.52 9.48
C TYR A 70 -0.27 -13.49 10.32
N VAL A 71 -1.40 -13.94 9.76
CA VAL A 71 -2.68 -14.03 10.49
C VAL A 71 -2.60 -15.11 11.57
N ALA A 72 -2.01 -16.26 11.25
CA ALA A 72 -1.84 -17.37 12.20
C ALA A 72 -0.95 -17.00 13.41
N GLN A 73 0.01 -16.10 13.23
CA GLN A 73 0.90 -15.65 14.31
C GLN A 73 0.32 -14.51 15.16
N HIS A 74 -0.61 -13.72 14.62
CA HIS A 74 -1.07 -12.48 15.25
C HIS A 74 -2.59 -12.43 15.56
N SER A 75 -3.38 -13.43 15.15
CA SER A 75 -4.83 -13.49 15.40
C SER A 75 -5.26 -14.82 16.04
N ASN A 76 -6.48 -14.84 16.57
CA ASN A 76 -7.15 -15.99 17.16
C ASN A 76 -8.66 -15.86 16.95
N SER A 77 -9.35 -16.97 16.62
CA SER A 77 -10.79 -16.96 16.34
C SER A 77 -11.65 -16.43 17.48
N LYS A 78 -11.18 -16.51 18.73
CA LYS A 78 -11.90 -16.03 19.93
C LYS A 78 -11.78 -14.51 20.16
N LEU A 79 -10.96 -13.80 19.39
CA LEU A 79 -10.79 -12.35 19.55
C LEU A 79 -12.01 -11.58 19.02
N PRO A 80 -12.50 -10.55 19.74
CA PRO A 80 -13.48 -9.63 19.19
C PRO A 80 -12.96 -8.94 17.93
N ILE A 81 -13.87 -8.59 17.01
CA ILE A 81 -13.54 -8.05 15.69
C ILE A 81 -12.66 -6.80 15.73
N TYR A 82 -12.89 -5.91 16.69
CA TYR A 82 -12.11 -4.68 16.85
C TYR A 82 -10.63 -4.97 17.11
N TYR A 83 -10.35 -5.99 17.93
CA TYR A 83 -8.98 -6.43 18.21
C TYR A 83 -8.33 -7.10 17.00
N LYS A 84 -9.09 -7.84 16.19
CA LYS A 84 -8.60 -8.43 14.93
C LYS A 84 -8.17 -7.36 13.94
N ILE A 85 -8.94 -6.27 13.83
CA ILE A 85 -8.58 -5.13 12.97
C ILE A 85 -7.28 -4.50 13.50
N THR A 86 -7.16 -4.25 14.81
CA THR A 86 -5.92 -3.68 15.36
C THR A 86 -4.71 -4.61 15.27
N ALA A 87 -4.93 -5.93 15.21
CA ALA A 87 -3.88 -6.91 15.06
C ALA A 87 -3.21 -6.87 13.68
N VAL A 88 -3.90 -6.34 12.65
CA VAL A 88 -3.36 -6.19 11.29
C VAL A 88 -2.02 -5.44 11.28
N TRP A 89 -1.85 -4.46 12.16
CA TRP A 89 -0.62 -3.68 12.29
C TRP A 89 0.12 -3.92 13.61
N GLY A 90 -0.22 -5.00 14.33
CA GLY A 90 0.40 -5.35 15.61
C GLY A 90 1.80 -5.97 15.46
N GLY A 91 2.09 -6.59 14.32
CA GLY A 91 3.41 -7.16 14.01
C GLY A 91 4.27 -6.25 13.13
N HIS A 92 5.56 -6.59 12.99
CA HIS A 92 6.52 -5.81 12.20
C HIS A 92 6.05 -5.58 10.75
N GLU A 93 5.69 -6.64 10.02
CA GLU A 93 5.31 -6.56 8.60
C GLU A 93 4.04 -5.72 8.38
N GLY A 94 3.01 -5.94 9.19
CA GLY A 94 1.77 -5.18 9.13
C GLY A 94 1.94 -3.71 9.50
N SER A 95 2.81 -3.41 10.47
CA SER A 95 3.13 -2.02 10.81
C SER A 95 3.80 -1.29 9.64
N PHE A 96 4.72 -1.94 8.92
CA PHE A 96 5.32 -1.36 7.71
C PHE A 96 4.27 -1.10 6.64
N LEU A 97 3.33 -2.03 6.42
CA LEU A 97 2.26 -1.84 5.45
C LEU A 97 1.37 -0.63 5.79
N LEU A 98 1.03 -0.45 7.07
CA LEU A 98 0.29 0.72 7.55
C LEU A 98 1.08 2.02 7.30
N TRP A 99 2.38 2.03 7.60
CA TRP A 99 3.24 3.19 7.33
C TRP A 99 3.31 3.53 5.85
N VAL A 100 3.49 2.54 4.97
CA VAL A 100 3.48 2.75 3.52
C VAL A 100 2.12 3.26 3.03
N LEU A 101 1.02 2.79 3.62
CA LEU A 101 -0.32 3.31 3.33
C LEU A 101 -0.44 4.79 3.72
N MET A 102 -0.02 5.17 4.92
CA MET A 102 -0.04 6.57 5.37
C MET A 102 0.84 7.46 4.49
N LEU A 103 2.04 7.00 4.14
CA LEU A 103 2.94 7.74 3.25
C LEU A 103 2.37 7.87 1.85
N SER A 104 1.73 6.84 1.30
CA SER A 104 1.12 6.92 -0.03
C SER A 104 -0.08 7.88 -0.09
N ILE A 105 -0.86 8.00 1.01
CA ILE A 105 -1.89 9.04 1.16
C ILE A 105 -1.25 10.44 1.05
N TRP A 106 -0.15 10.67 1.78
CA TRP A 106 0.57 11.94 1.71
C TRP A 106 1.15 12.21 0.31
N THR A 107 1.71 11.20 -0.34
CA THR A 107 2.23 11.30 -1.70
C THR A 107 1.14 11.71 -2.69
N VAL A 108 -0.07 11.13 -2.60
CA VAL A 108 -1.21 11.53 -3.43
C VAL A 108 -1.67 12.95 -3.10
N ALA A 109 -1.78 13.30 -1.82
CA ALA A 109 -2.16 14.65 -1.41
C ALA A 109 -1.20 15.69 -1.99
N VAL A 110 0.11 15.48 -1.84
CA VAL A 110 1.13 16.36 -2.43
C VAL A 110 1.02 16.37 -3.96
N ALA A 111 0.86 15.23 -4.62
CA ALA A 111 0.75 15.19 -6.07
C ALA A 111 -0.47 15.96 -6.61
N ILE A 112 -1.59 15.97 -5.88
CA ILE A 112 -2.82 16.66 -6.30
C ILE A 112 -2.75 18.17 -5.97
N PHE A 113 -2.30 18.53 -4.78
CA PHE A 113 -2.34 19.90 -4.28
C PHE A 113 -1.08 20.73 -4.58
N SER A 114 0.04 20.07 -4.89
CA SER A 114 1.26 20.78 -5.28
C SER A 114 1.05 21.48 -6.62
N LYS A 115 1.28 22.79 -6.62
CA LYS A 115 1.40 23.60 -7.83
C LYS A 115 2.87 23.52 -8.24
N GLY A 116 3.18 22.57 -9.13
CA GLY A 116 4.43 22.52 -9.88
C GLY A 116 4.45 23.56 -10.97
#